data_AF-F3CBH9-F1
#
_entry.id   AF-F3CBH9-F1
#
_cell.length_a   1.000
_cell.length_b   1.000
_cell.length_c   1.000
_cell.angle_alpha   90.00
_cell.angle_beta   90.00
_cell.angle_gamma   90.00
#
_symmetry.space_group_name_H-M   'P 1'
#
loop_
_entity.id
_entity.type
_entity.pdbx_description
1 polymer ?
#
loop_
_entity_poly.entity_id
_entity_poly.type
_entity_poly.pdbx_seq_one_letter_code
_entity_poly.pdbx_strand_id
1 'polypeptide(L)' 'QVVAYAQESLTAEAVNEVYGRLLQVSAGSPVVVIERLARNYAGEPLEWRRSRGHASHFRYSVEIR' A
#
# COMPACT_ATOMS: atom_id res chain seq x y z
N GLN A 1 20.77 -4.22 0.80
CA GLN A 1 20.42 -4.10 -0.63
C GLN A 1 19.85 -2.71 -0.86
N VAL A 2 20.05 -2.09 -2.02
CA VAL A 2 19.63 -0.70 -2.30
C VAL A 2 18.52 -0.67 -3.33
N VAL A 3 17.44 0.07 -3.04
CA VAL A 3 16.33 0.31 -3.97
C VAL A 3 16.74 1.40 -4.96
N ALA A 4 16.73 1.08 -6.26
CA ALA A 4 17.00 2.05 -7.32
C ALA A 4 15.73 2.82 -7.71
N TYR A 5 14.61 2.10 -7.87
CA TYR A 5 13.29 2.68 -8.11
C TYR A 5 12.18 1.76 -7.60
N ALA A 6 10.98 2.30 -7.50
CA ALA A 6 9.80 1.55 -7.11
C ALA A 6 8.56 2.07 -7.84
N GLN A 7 7.63 1.16 -8.10
CA GLN A 7 6.27 1.49 -8.53
C GLN A 7 5.32 1.27 -7.37
N GLU A 8 4.44 2.23 -7.12
CA GLU A 8 3.40 2.16 -6.08
C GLU A 8 2.01 2.36 -6.68
N SER A 9 1.09 1.47 -6.33
CA SER A 9 -0.34 1.59 -6.64
C SER A 9 -1.10 1.84 -5.34
N LEU A 10 -1.88 2.91 -5.31
CA LEU A 10 -2.74 3.27 -4.17
C LEU A 10 -4.20 3.07 -4.56
N THR A 11 -4.92 2.23 -3.82
CA THR A 11 -6.32 1.89 -4.11
C THR A 11 -7.16 2.01 -2.84
N ALA A 12 -8.33 2.62 -2.94
CA ALA A 12 -9.35 2.50 -1.90
C ALA A 12 -10.19 1.24 -2.16
N GLU A 13 -10.28 0.33 -1.18
CA GLU A 13 -11.10 -0.88 -1.27
C GLU A 13 -11.95 -1.07 -0.01
N ALA A 14 -13.07 -1.80 -0.14
CA ALA A 14 -13.82 -2.28 1.01
C ALA A 14 -13.06 -3.45 1.64
N VAL A 15 -12.78 -3.37 2.94
CA VAL A 15 -11.98 -4.40 3.63
C VAL A 15 -12.77 -5.70 3.83
N ASN A 16 -12.10 -6.85 3.66
CA ASN A 16 -12.70 -8.14 3.99
C ASN A 16 -12.67 -8.42 5.50
N GLU A 17 -13.27 -9.54 5.93
CA GLU A 17 -13.35 -9.89 7.36
C GLU A 17 -11.98 -10.09 8.03
N VAL A 18 -11.03 -10.72 7.32
CA VAL A 18 -9.70 -11.03 7.86
C VAL A 18 -8.93 -9.73 8.14
N TYR A 19 -8.86 -8.84 7.16
CA TYR A 19 -8.15 -7.58 7.32
C TYR A 19 -8.93 -6.60 8.18
N GLY A 20 -10.27 -6.64 8.17
CA GLY A 20 -11.10 -5.82 9.05
C GLY A 20 -10.79 -6.11 10.52
N ARG A 21 -10.67 -7.39 10.90
CA ARG A 21 -10.28 -7.79 12.24
C ARG A 21 -8.89 -7.29 12.63
N LEU A 22 -7.89 -7.45 11.75
CA LEU A 22 -6.51 -7.00 12.01
C LEU A 22 -6.40 -5.48 12.14
N LEU A 23 -7.19 -4.75 11.37
CA LEU A 23 -7.23 -3.28 11.37
C LEU A 23 -8.21 -2.71 12.39
N GLN A 24 -8.95 -3.55 13.11
CA GLN A 24 -10.00 -3.17 14.06
C GLN A 24 -11.07 -2.26 13.43
N VAL A 25 -11.55 -2.65 12.25
CA VAL A 25 -12.68 -2.02 11.54
C VAL A 25 -13.70 -3.07 11.14
N SER A 26 -14.93 -2.63 10.88
CA SER A 26 -15.95 -3.50 10.32
C SER A 26 -15.56 -3.98 8.92
N ALA A 27 -15.89 -5.22 8.58
CA ALA A 27 -15.85 -5.66 7.19
C ALA A 27 -16.72 -4.73 6.33
N GLY A 28 -16.27 -4.43 5.12
CA GLY A 28 -16.88 -3.44 4.24
C GLY A 28 -16.43 -1.99 4.51
N SER A 29 -15.76 -1.70 5.62
CA SER A 29 -15.20 -0.36 5.86
C SER A 29 -14.14 0.00 4.79
N PRO A 30 -14.08 1.28 4.36
CA PRO A 30 -13.09 1.71 3.39
C PRO A 30 -11.69 1.69 4.00
N VAL A 31 -10.75 1.06 3.29
CA VAL A 31 -9.33 1.07 3.60
C VAL A 31 -8.53 1.50 2.38
N VAL A 32 -7.35 2.07 2.61
CA VAL A 32 -6.39 2.32 1.55
C VAL A 32 -5.41 1.16 1.51
N VAL A 33 -5.18 0.63 0.32
CA VAL A 33 -4.17 -0.37 0.02
C VAL A 33 -3.04 0.27 -0.76
N ILE A 34 -1.82 0.05 -0.28
CA ILE A 34 -0.60 0.46 -0.99
C ILE A 34 0.13 -0.80 -1.38
N GLU A 35 0.27 -1.01 -2.68
CA GLU A 35 1.09 -2.09 -3.25
C GLU A 35 2.35 -1.48 -3.86
N ARG A 36 3.52 -1.96 -3.42
CA ARG A 36 4.83 -1.47 -3.84
C ARG A 36 5.65 -2.62 -4.42
N LEU A 37 6.25 -2.38 -5.58
CA LEU A 37 7.30 -3.22 -6.15
C LEU A 37 8.59 -2.42 -6.29
N ALA A 38 9.60 -2.75 -5.49
CA ALA A 38 10.92 -2.12 -5.51
C ALA A 38 11.92 -2.96 -6.31
N ARG A 39 12.81 -2.30 -7.06
CA ARG A 39 13.80 -2.95 -7.92
C ARG A 39 15.20 -2.37 -7.71
N ASN A 40 16.23 -3.18 -7.97
CA ASN A 40 17.63 -2.75 -7.98
C ASN A 40 17.99 -2.04 -9.29
N TYR A 41 19.27 -1.65 -9.44
CA TYR A 41 19.77 -0.99 -10.65
C TYR A 41 19.78 -1.90 -11.90
N ALA A 42 19.78 -3.22 -11.72
CA ALA A 42 19.61 -4.17 -12.82
C ALA A 42 18.12 -4.40 -13.19
N GLY A 43 17.19 -3.74 -12.50
CA GLY A 43 15.75 -3.89 -12.69
C GLY A 43 15.15 -5.14 -12.02
N GLU A 44 15.94 -5.88 -11.24
CA GLU A 44 15.49 -7.10 -10.57
C GLU A 44 14.64 -6.77 -9.33
N PRO A 45 13.56 -7.53 -9.06
CA PRO A 45 12.70 -7.30 -7.92
C PRO A 45 13.43 -7.54 -6.60
N LEU A 46 13.31 -6.59 -5.68
CA LEU A 46 13.88 -6.66 -4.34
C LEU A 46 12.82 -6.92 -3.27
N GLU A 47 11.70 -6.23 -3.40
CA GLU A 47 10.62 -6.25 -2.42
C GLU A 47 9.30 -6.12 -3.17
N TRP A 48 8.36 -6.99 -2.80
CA TRP A 48 6.95 -6.76 -3.03
C TRP A 48 6.25 -6.61 -1.68
N ARG A 49 5.57 -5.49 -1.48
CA ARG A 49 4.88 -5.17 -0.23
C ARG A 49 3.45 -4.73 -0.52
N ARG A 50 2.50 -5.34 0.16
CA ARG A 50 1.11 -4.90 0.18
C ARG A 50 0.71 -4.54 1.60
N SER A 51 0.41 -3.26 1.82
CA SER A 51 0.02 -2.70 3.11
C SER A 51 -1.41 -2.15 3.07
N ARG A 52 -2.05 -2.07 4.24
CA ARG A 52 -3.43 -1.57 4.38
C ARG A 52 -3.52 -0.63 5.58
N GLY A 53 -4.30 0.43 5.44
CA GLY A 53 -4.56 1.39 6.51
C GLY A 53 -5.99 1.92 6.47
N HIS A 54 -6.46 2.44 7.61
CA HIS A 54 -7.75 3.12 7.70
C HIS A 54 -7.83 4.27 6.69
N ALA A 55 -8.88 4.30 5.87
CA ALA A 55 -9.06 5.39 4.91
C ALA A 55 -9.34 6.73 5.60
N SER A 56 -9.98 6.73 6.79
CA SER A 56 -10.33 7.92 7.56
C SER A 56 -9.12 8.75 8.00
N HIS A 57 -7.97 8.12 8.17
CA HIS A 57 -6.73 8.75 8.64
C HIS A 57 -5.65 8.82 7.56
N PHE A 58 -5.95 8.32 6.36
CA PHE A 58 -4.97 8.27 5.29
C PHE A 58 -4.79 9.63 4.63
N ARG A 59 -3.53 10.02 4.43
CA ARG A 59 -3.15 11.19 3.63
C ARG A 59 -2.01 10.82 2.71
N TYR A 60 -2.20 11.05 1.42
CA TYR A 60 -1.13 11.00 0.43
C TYR A 60 -0.69 12.42 0.08
N SER A 61 0.61 12.65 0.05
CA SER A 61 1.21 13.94 -0.29
C SER A 61 2.45 13.67 -1.14
N VAL A 62 2.48 14.28 -2.32
CA VAL A 62 3.61 14.21 -3.24
C VAL A 62 3.82 15.58 -3.84
N GLU A 63 5.07 15.95 -4.05
CA GLU A 63 5.42 17.11 -4.84
C GLU A 63 5.75 16.67 -6.27
N ILE A 64 5.05 17.23 -7.24
CA ILE A 64 5.29 16.96 -8.66
C ILE A 64 5.96 18.22 -9.24
N ARG A 65 7.14 18.08 -9.84
CA ARG A 65 7.90 19.16 -10.47
C ARG A 65 8.21 18.82 -11.92
#